data_AF-A0A9E1S477-F1
#
_entry.id   AF-A0A9E1S477-F1
#
_cell.length_a   1.000
_cell.length_b   1.000
_cell.length_c   1.000
_cell.angle_alpha   90.00
_cell.angle_beta   90.00
_cell.angle_gamma   90.00
#
_symmetry.space_group_name_H-M   'P 1'
#
loop_
_entity.id
_entity.type
_entity.pdbx_description
1 polymer ?
#
loop_
_entity_poly.entity_id
_entity_poly.type
_entity_poly.pdbx_seq_one_letter_code
_entity_poly.pdbx_strand_id
1 'polypeptide(L)'
;MSDSFKQLIRIIVVSTIVGAASGTFWAALTTTHLSDYALELGRLAEPLRIAEERPRAFPSSYEEALDQLAEEVLPAVAMLTTARDAEVVSLYDERFEPALVLTSDGWMLSLDDSAQVQRAVTTNGVCEAVLREQDALTGAVFYRCDDQSLPVVAFGSGFDVEVGEQLFVVGASDNIIHSEVVQVSWGVDASVSSDKPSRRIILSTSAVSQVGAGVFDLSSKLVGIVEGVTPTGVSVLPIDSVLAGFNSLLKNDEFSRASLGVNAVNLSTSLVPDVLGIPRSYGALLYGAGAVEFGSAAADAGLLRGDIILSIDHNDINASRSLDERLLDYQPLDEVVLMIERDGEEIEVAVTLGE
;
A
#
# COMPACT_ATOMS: atom_id res chain seq x y z
N MET A 1 -35.50 -82.51 -2.18
CA MET A 1 -34.73 -81.27 -1.96
C MET A 1 -34.31 -81.26 -0.50
N SER A 2 -33.02 -81.45 -0.20
CA SER A 2 -32.52 -81.64 1.17
C SER A 2 -32.78 -80.41 2.03
N ASP A 3 -32.96 -80.60 3.34
CA ASP A 3 -33.17 -79.49 4.27
C ASP A 3 -32.00 -78.49 4.27
N SER A 4 -30.79 -78.93 3.92
CA SER A 4 -29.64 -78.02 3.77
C SER A 4 -29.81 -77.04 2.59
N PHE A 5 -30.45 -77.46 1.49
CA PHE A 5 -30.68 -76.59 0.34
C PHE A 5 -31.71 -75.49 0.65
N LYS A 6 -32.74 -75.82 1.44
CA LYS A 6 -33.73 -74.84 1.92
C LYS A 6 -33.11 -73.85 2.91
N GLN A 7 -32.19 -74.30 3.78
CA GLN A 7 -31.44 -73.42 4.67
C GLN A 7 -30.50 -72.47 3.92
N LEU A 8 -29.79 -72.96 2.90
CA LEU A 8 -28.91 -72.14 2.07
C LEU A 8 -29.69 -71.01 1.39
N ILE A 9 -30.84 -71.33 0.78
CA ILE A 9 -31.71 -70.32 0.14
C ILE A 9 -32.20 -69.29 1.17
N ARG A 10 -32.59 -69.72 2.38
CA ARG A 10 -33.00 -68.78 3.43
C ARG A 10 -31.87 -67.82 3.83
N ILE A 11 -30.64 -68.32 3.98
CA ILE A 11 -29.49 -67.48 4.35
C ILE A 11 -29.22 -66.46 3.25
N ILE A 12 -29.22 -66.88 1.98
CA ILE A 12 -29.00 -65.97 0.85
C ILE A 12 -30.10 -64.90 0.83
N VAL A 13 -31.37 -65.28 0.88
CA VAL A 13 -32.49 -64.32 0.85
C VAL A 13 -32.42 -63.33 2.01
N VAL A 14 -32.13 -63.81 3.23
CA VAL A 14 -31.98 -62.92 4.40
C VAL A 14 -30.78 -61.99 4.24
N SER A 15 -29.63 -62.48 3.76
CA SER A 15 -28.45 -61.64 3.53
C SER A 15 -28.69 -60.56 2.49
N THR A 16 -29.45 -60.86 1.43
CA THR A 16 -29.77 -59.90 0.37
C THR A 16 -30.74 -58.83 0.88
N ILE A 17 -31.72 -59.21 1.70
CA ILE A 17 -32.66 -58.26 2.30
C ILE A 17 -31.95 -57.34 3.29
N VAL A 18 -31.08 -57.88 4.15
CA VAL A 18 -30.31 -57.08 5.12
C VAL A 18 -29.32 -56.17 4.40
N GLY A 19 -28.64 -56.67 3.36
CA GLY A 19 -27.75 -55.88 2.52
C GLY A 19 -28.48 -54.71 1.84
N ALA A 20 -29.62 -54.98 1.21
CA ALA A 20 -30.43 -53.96 0.56
C ALA A 20 -30.94 -52.91 1.56
N ALA A 21 -31.47 -53.34 2.71
CA ALA A 21 -31.95 -52.44 3.75
C ALA A 21 -30.84 -51.55 4.31
N SER A 22 -29.65 -52.13 4.56
CA SER A 22 -28.49 -51.38 5.05
C SER A 22 -27.98 -50.36 4.03
N GLY A 23 -27.95 -50.73 2.74
CA GLY A 23 -27.56 -49.83 1.65
C GLY A 23 -28.52 -48.65 1.49
N THR A 24 -29.84 -48.91 1.53
CA THR A 24 -30.85 -47.83 1.45
C THR A 24 -30.83 -46.93 2.69
N PHE A 25 -30.58 -47.48 3.86
CA PHE A 25 -30.50 -46.72 5.10
C PHE A 25 -29.27 -45.81 5.13
N TRP A 26 -28.10 -46.34 4.73
CA TRP A 26 -26.88 -45.54 4.59
C TRP A 26 -26.97 -44.50 3.48
N ALA A 27 -27.57 -44.83 2.33
CA ALA A 27 -27.84 -43.86 1.27
C ALA A 27 -28.76 -42.73 1.76
N ALA A 28 -29.86 -43.06 2.44
CA ALA A 28 -30.76 -42.05 3.00
C ALA A 28 -30.05 -41.15 4.03
N LEU A 29 -29.28 -41.73 4.96
CA LEU A 29 -28.54 -41.01 6.00
C LEU A 29 -27.46 -40.09 5.42
N THR A 30 -26.79 -40.52 4.35
CA THR A 30 -25.77 -39.71 3.67
C THR A 30 -26.40 -38.61 2.82
N THR A 31 -27.53 -38.87 2.15
CA THR A 31 -28.20 -37.83 1.33
C THR A 31 -28.71 -36.64 2.15
N THR A 32 -29.18 -36.87 3.39
CA THR A 32 -29.67 -35.79 4.25
C THR A 32 -28.54 -34.91 4.80
N HIS A 33 -27.34 -35.45 5.00
CA HIS A 33 -26.19 -34.66 5.45
C HIS A 33 -25.38 -34.07 4.30
N LEU A 34 -25.36 -34.72 3.14
CA LEU A 34 -24.71 -34.19 1.94
C LEU A 34 -25.42 -32.96 1.38
N SER A 35 -26.76 -32.86 1.51
CA SER A 35 -27.48 -31.65 1.08
C SER A 35 -27.14 -30.43 1.93
N ASP A 36 -27.02 -30.62 3.25
CA ASP A 36 -26.66 -29.55 4.18
C ASP A 36 -25.20 -29.11 3.96
N TYR A 37 -24.30 -30.08 3.77
CA TYR A 37 -22.89 -29.81 3.43
C TYR A 37 -22.74 -29.16 2.05
N ALA A 38 -23.56 -29.54 1.06
CA ALA A 38 -23.59 -28.93 -0.27
C ALA A 38 -24.19 -27.51 -0.26
N LEU A 39 -25.12 -27.21 0.66
CA LEU A 39 -25.64 -25.85 0.89
C LEU A 39 -24.61 -24.96 1.59
N GLU A 40 -23.84 -25.52 2.53
CA GLU A 40 -22.75 -24.83 3.22
C GLU A 40 -21.56 -24.56 2.27
N LEU A 41 -21.19 -25.56 1.46
CA LEU A 41 -20.26 -25.39 0.33
C LEU A 41 -20.82 -24.45 -0.73
N GLY A 42 -22.12 -24.42 -0.99
CA GLY A 42 -22.75 -23.49 -1.93
C GLY A 42 -22.72 -22.04 -1.45
N ARG A 43 -22.66 -21.80 -0.14
CA ARG A 43 -22.39 -20.47 0.45
C ARG A 43 -20.92 -20.10 0.44
N LEU A 44 -20.02 -21.07 0.55
CA LEU A 44 -18.56 -20.89 0.44
C LEU A 44 -18.06 -20.89 -1.01
N ALA A 45 -18.89 -21.34 -1.94
CA ALA A 45 -18.64 -21.46 -3.38
C ALA A 45 -19.71 -20.73 -4.19
N GLU A 46 -20.26 -19.63 -3.67
CA GLU A 46 -20.44 -18.51 -4.60
C GLU A 46 -19.04 -18.30 -5.19
N PRO A 47 -18.82 -18.50 -6.50
CA PRO A 47 -17.62 -17.94 -7.07
C PRO A 47 -17.64 -16.49 -6.62
N LEU A 48 -16.53 -16.00 -6.09
CA LEU A 48 -16.20 -14.59 -6.23
C LEU A 48 -16.54 -14.32 -7.68
N ARG A 49 -17.72 -13.73 -7.93
CA ARG A 49 -17.92 -13.01 -9.16
C ARG A 49 -16.72 -12.11 -9.10
N ILE A 50 -15.88 -12.16 -10.15
CA ILE A 50 -15.08 -11.01 -10.47
C ILE A 50 -16.08 -9.89 -10.27
N ALA A 51 -15.90 -9.12 -9.20
CA ALA A 51 -16.50 -7.83 -9.15
C ALA A 51 -15.88 -7.25 -10.40
N GLU A 52 -16.63 -7.33 -11.49
CA GLU A 52 -16.47 -6.42 -12.58
C GLU A 52 -16.77 -5.12 -11.84
N GLU A 53 -15.72 -4.57 -11.21
CA GLU A 53 -15.57 -3.16 -11.10
C GLU A 53 -15.75 -2.75 -12.54
N ARG A 54 -17.01 -2.40 -12.85
CA ARG A 54 -17.30 -1.72 -14.09
C ARG A 54 -16.22 -0.66 -14.14
N PRO A 55 -15.40 -0.58 -15.20
CA PRO A 55 -14.46 0.52 -15.31
C PRO A 55 -15.27 1.77 -15.06
N ARG A 56 -15.10 2.36 -13.87
CA ARG A 56 -15.98 3.42 -13.41
C ARG A 56 -15.63 4.56 -14.33
N ALA A 57 -16.66 5.15 -14.93
CA ALA A 57 -16.44 6.26 -15.82
C ALA A 57 -15.69 7.31 -15.01
N PHE A 58 -14.56 7.81 -15.55
CA PHE A 58 -13.96 9.01 -15.01
C PHE A 58 -15.06 10.06 -14.87
N PRO A 59 -15.15 10.76 -13.74
CA PRO A 59 -16.21 11.73 -13.55
C PRO A 59 -16.19 12.73 -14.69
N SER A 60 -17.34 12.93 -15.30
CA SER A 60 -17.50 13.78 -16.48
C SER A 60 -17.47 15.26 -16.13
N SER A 61 -17.60 15.58 -14.85
CA SER A 61 -17.56 16.93 -14.30
C SER A 61 -16.92 16.96 -12.91
N TYR A 62 -16.50 18.14 -12.49
CA TYR A 62 -15.98 18.38 -11.15
C TYR A 62 -17.00 18.06 -10.04
N GLU A 63 -18.27 18.40 -10.26
CA GLU A 63 -19.35 18.16 -9.30
C GLU A 63 -19.56 16.65 -9.08
N GLU A 64 -19.52 15.87 -10.17
CA GLU A 64 -19.58 14.41 -10.11
C GLU A 64 -18.37 13.80 -9.38
N ALA A 65 -17.16 14.35 -9.59
CA ALA A 65 -15.95 13.90 -8.89
C ALA A 65 -16.04 14.17 -7.37
N LEU A 66 -16.59 15.33 -6.99
CA LEU A 66 -16.76 15.72 -5.59
C LEU A 66 -17.81 14.85 -4.89
N ASP A 67 -18.95 14.60 -5.55
CA ASP A 67 -20.00 13.73 -5.02
C ASP A 67 -19.49 12.30 -4.85
N GLN A 68 -18.75 11.79 -5.83
CA GLN A 68 -18.12 10.47 -5.75
C GLN A 68 -17.12 10.38 -4.59
N LEU A 69 -16.26 11.39 -4.45
CA LEU A 69 -15.30 11.44 -3.33
C LEU A 69 -16.02 11.45 -1.98
N ALA A 70 -17.10 12.22 -1.85
CA ALA A 70 -17.88 12.30 -0.63
C ALA A 70 -18.52 10.95 -0.26
N GLU A 71 -19.03 10.22 -1.26
CA GLU A 71 -19.66 8.91 -1.05
C GLU A 71 -18.63 7.81 -0.75
N GLU A 72 -17.49 7.82 -1.43
CA GLU A 72 -16.51 6.73 -1.36
C GLU A 72 -15.46 6.93 -0.26
N VAL A 73 -15.00 8.16 -0.03
CA VAL A 73 -13.84 8.44 0.81
C VAL A 73 -14.22 8.85 2.22
N LEU A 74 -15.21 9.73 2.41
CA LEU A 74 -15.57 10.20 3.77
C LEU A 74 -15.90 9.05 4.73
N PRO A 75 -16.61 7.97 4.33
CA PRO A 75 -16.86 6.84 5.22
C PRO A 75 -15.59 6.07 5.64
N ALA A 76 -14.49 6.22 4.88
CA ALA A 76 -13.20 5.59 5.12
C ALA A 76 -12.20 6.52 5.86
N VAL A 77 -12.62 7.72 6.27
CA VAL A 77 -11.84 8.61 7.13
C VAL A 77 -12.23 8.37 8.59
N ALA A 78 -11.25 8.01 9.38
CA ALA A 78 -11.36 7.88 10.83
C ALA A 78 -10.75 9.10 11.53
N MET A 79 -11.15 9.31 12.79
CA MET A 79 -10.61 10.36 13.64
C MET A 79 -9.91 9.72 14.84
N LEU A 80 -8.61 9.97 15.01
CA LEU A 80 -7.86 9.51 16.17
C LEU A 80 -8.06 10.45 17.35
N THR A 81 -8.26 9.89 18.55
CA THR A 81 -8.39 10.64 19.79
C THR A 81 -7.61 9.99 20.94
N THR A 82 -7.23 10.84 21.90
CA THR A 82 -6.55 10.50 23.14
C THR A 82 -7.50 10.47 24.36
N ALA A 83 -8.78 10.79 24.15
CA ALA A 83 -9.75 10.96 25.23
C ALA A 83 -10.19 9.63 25.87
N ARG A 84 -10.27 9.62 27.21
CA ARG A 84 -10.58 8.43 28.02
C ARG A 84 -12.06 8.21 28.31
N ASP A 85 -12.89 9.25 28.27
CA ASP A 85 -14.30 9.17 28.73
C ASP A 85 -15.28 9.27 27.56
N ALA A 86 -16.12 8.24 27.44
CA ALA A 86 -16.94 7.94 26.25
C ALA A 86 -18.30 8.67 26.18
N GLU A 87 -18.66 9.52 27.15
CA GLU A 87 -20.05 9.99 27.24
C GLU A 87 -20.36 11.27 26.48
N VAL A 88 -19.36 12.12 26.21
CA VAL A 88 -19.52 13.28 25.32
C VAL A 88 -18.17 13.57 24.67
N VAL A 89 -17.93 13.03 23.48
CA VAL A 89 -16.87 13.54 22.60
C VAL A 89 -17.32 14.94 22.16
N SER A 90 -16.90 15.95 22.91
CA SER A 90 -17.18 17.35 22.56
C SER A 90 -16.29 17.70 21.37
N LEU A 91 -16.91 17.85 20.19
CA LEU A 91 -16.25 18.29 18.95
C LEU A 91 -15.54 19.68 19.06
N TYR A 92 -15.65 20.35 20.21
CA TYR A 92 -15.13 21.70 20.44
C TYR A 92 -13.83 21.77 21.26
N ASP A 93 -13.34 20.68 21.87
CA ASP A 93 -12.18 20.74 22.80
C ASP A 93 -11.07 19.70 22.54
N GLU A 94 -11.19 18.88 21.49
CA GLU A 94 -10.24 17.81 21.18
C GLU A 94 -9.58 18.00 19.80
N ARG A 95 -8.27 17.71 19.73
CA ARG A 95 -7.57 17.61 18.44
C ARG A 95 -7.88 16.24 17.87
N PHE A 96 -8.70 16.20 16.83
CA PHE A 96 -8.90 15.02 16.01
C PHE A 96 -7.83 15.00 14.94
N GLU A 97 -7.03 13.94 14.94
CA GLU A 97 -6.05 13.72 13.88
C GLU A 97 -6.67 12.79 12.83
N PRO A 98 -6.53 13.12 11.53
CA PRO A 98 -7.07 12.28 10.48
C PRO A 98 -6.34 10.94 10.43
N ALA A 99 -7.12 9.89 10.21
CA ALA A 99 -6.61 8.60 9.80
C ALA A 99 -7.42 8.05 8.63
N LEU A 100 -6.75 7.31 7.73
CA LEU A 100 -7.36 6.70 6.56
C LEU A 100 -7.49 5.21 6.79
N VAL A 101 -8.70 4.65 6.66
CA VAL A 101 -8.90 3.21 6.77
C VAL A 101 -8.37 2.53 5.51
N LEU A 102 -7.33 1.71 5.69
CA LEU A 102 -6.63 1.01 4.62
C LEU A 102 -7.22 -0.38 4.31
N THR A 103 -7.81 -1.02 5.31
CA THR A 103 -8.31 -2.40 5.21
C THR A 103 -9.64 -2.55 5.95
N SER A 104 -10.48 -3.47 5.47
CA SER A 104 -11.80 -3.68 6.04
C SER A 104 -11.77 -4.35 7.42
N ASP A 105 -10.62 -4.90 7.82
CA ASP A 105 -10.36 -5.47 9.14
C ASP A 105 -9.67 -4.48 10.10
N GLY A 106 -9.57 -3.21 9.72
CA GLY A 106 -9.33 -2.09 10.64
C GLY A 106 -7.91 -1.59 10.77
N TRP A 107 -7.04 -1.84 9.79
CA TRP A 107 -5.81 -1.05 9.64
C TRP A 107 -6.11 0.37 9.16
N MET A 108 -5.47 1.33 9.81
CA MET A 108 -5.61 2.76 9.56
C MET A 108 -4.24 3.43 9.45
N LEU A 109 -4.12 4.41 8.56
CA LEU A 109 -2.91 5.20 8.32
C LEU A 109 -3.07 6.62 8.85
N SER A 110 -2.08 7.11 9.58
CA SER A 110 -1.93 8.52 9.93
C SER A 110 -0.46 8.93 9.85
N LEU A 111 -0.18 10.22 10.03
CA LEU A 111 1.17 10.74 10.29
C LEU A 111 1.33 11.27 11.72
N ASP A 112 0.30 11.13 12.57
CA ASP A 112 0.40 11.51 13.97
C ASP A 112 1.17 10.45 14.80
N ASP A 113 2.28 10.90 15.39
CA ASP A 113 3.13 10.13 16.30
C ASP A 113 2.75 10.35 17.78
N SER A 114 1.54 10.84 18.09
CA SER A 114 1.14 10.99 19.48
C SER A 114 0.98 9.61 20.14
N ALA A 115 1.94 9.24 20.98
CA ALA A 115 1.96 7.99 21.75
C ALA A 115 0.77 7.81 22.72
N GLN A 116 -0.21 8.71 22.68
CA GLN A 116 -1.39 8.74 23.53
C GLN A 116 -2.68 8.43 22.76
N VAL A 117 -2.63 8.18 21.44
CA VAL A 117 -3.82 7.70 20.72
C VAL A 117 -4.25 6.37 21.32
N GLN A 118 -5.48 6.33 21.82
CA GLN A 118 -6.07 5.12 22.41
C GLN A 118 -7.28 4.63 21.61
N ARG A 119 -7.93 5.52 20.85
CA ARG A 119 -9.19 5.24 20.17
C ARG A 119 -9.24 5.88 18.81
N ALA A 120 -9.94 5.22 17.89
CA ALA A 120 -10.35 5.79 16.62
C ALA A 120 -11.88 5.83 16.54
N VAL A 121 -12.40 6.93 16.00
CA VAL A 121 -13.82 7.09 15.67
C VAL A 121 -13.97 6.81 14.18
N THR A 122 -14.74 5.78 13.85
CA THR A 122 -15.05 5.33 12.49
C THR A 122 -16.55 5.43 12.24
N THR A 123 -16.98 5.07 11.03
CA THR A 123 -18.41 4.95 10.69
C THR A 123 -19.14 3.87 11.49
N ASN A 124 -18.43 2.87 12.02
CA ASN A 124 -18.99 1.83 12.89
C ASN A 124 -19.06 2.25 14.37
N GLY A 125 -18.53 3.42 14.72
CA GLY A 125 -18.49 3.94 16.09
C GLY A 125 -17.06 4.10 16.59
N VAL A 126 -16.86 3.93 17.90
CA VAL A 126 -15.55 4.12 18.54
C VAL A 126 -14.88 2.75 18.73
N CYS A 127 -13.67 2.60 18.20
CA CYS A 127 -12.83 1.42 18.39
C CYS A 127 -11.58 1.75 19.21
N GLU A 128 -11.08 0.79 19.98
CA GLU A 128 -9.80 0.92 20.69
C GLU A 128 -8.68 0.45 19.77
N ALA A 129 -7.61 1.27 19.68
CA ALA A 129 -6.43 0.91 18.91
C ALA A 129 -5.67 -0.18 19.67
N VAL A 130 -5.64 -1.39 19.11
CA VAL A 130 -4.99 -2.56 19.72
C VAL A 130 -3.51 -2.65 19.41
N LEU A 131 -3.08 -2.04 18.31
CA LEU A 131 -1.71 -2.08 17.82
C LEU A 131 -1.34 -0.77 17.14
N ARG A 132 -0.05 -0.43 17.23
CA ARG A 132 0.55 0.78 16.68
C ARG A 132 1.94 0.46 16.17
N GLU A 133 2.17 0.69 14.88
CA GLU A 133 3.44 0.46 14.22
C GLU A 133 3.83 1.70 13.43
N GLN A 134 5.09 2.12 13.54
CA GLN A 134 5.59 3.33 12.91
C GLN A 134 6.72 3.00 11.95
N ASP A 135 6.55 3.45 10.71
CA ASP A 135 7.58 3.36 9.69
C ASP A 135 8.54 4.54 9.82
N ALA A 136 9.75 4.28 10.29
CA ALA A 136 10.76 5.31 10.55
C ALA A 136 11.22 6.05 9.28
N LEU A 137 11.07 5.46 8.09
CA LEU A 137 11.51 6.08 6.84
C LEU A 137 10.53 7.12 6.32
N THR A 138 9.23 6.88 6.48
CA THR A 138 8.18 7.76 5.98
C THR A 138 7.54 8.61 7.07
N GLY A 139 7.69 8.22 8.33
CA GLY A 139 6.95 8.79 9.46
C GLY A 139 5.50 8.30 9.54
N ALA A 140 5.08 7.39 8.65
CA ALA A 140 3.74 6.82 8.67
C ALA A 140 3.50 6.00 9.94
N VAL A 141 2.32 6.17 10.53
CA VAL A 141 1.88 5.42 11.70
C VAL A 141 0.64 4.63 11.33
N PHE A 142 0.73 3.33 11.55
CA PHE A 142 -0.34 2.38 11.31
C PHE A 142 -0.97 1.99 12.64
N TYR A 143 -2.28 2.20 12.73
CA TYR A 143 -3.09 1.76 13.85
C TYR A 143 -3.94 0.57 13.41
N ARG A 144 -4.15 -0.39 14.30
CA ARG A 144 -5.12 -1.46 14.08
C ARG A 144 -6.22 -1.37 15.11
N CYS A 145 -7.46 -1.38 14.64
CA CYS A 145 -8.64 -1.70 15.44
C CYS A 145 -9.18 -3.06 14.98
N ASP A 146 -9.60 -3.93 15.90
CA ASP A 146 -10.29 -5.17 15.53
C ASP A 146 -11.78 -4.84 15.25
N ASP A 147 -12.06 -4.37 14.04
CA ASP A 147 -13.40 -4.09 13.53
C ASP A 147 -13.56 -4.73 12.14
N GLN A 148 -14.79 -5.00 11.71
CA GLN A 148 -15.06 -5.65 10.45
C GLN A 148 -16.00 -4.81 9.58
N SER A 149 -15.85 -4.96 8.26
CA SER A 149 -16.68 -4.28 7.26
C SER A 149 -16.53 -2.75 7.29
N LEU A 150 -15.36 -2.25 7.70
CA LEU A 150 -15.06 -0.84 7.58
C LEU A 150 -14.94 -0.44 6.09
N PRO A 151 -15.48 0.72 5.69
CA PRO A 151 -15.18 1.31 4.39
C PRO A 151 -13.68 1.59 4.27
N VAL A 152 -13.12 1.36 3.08
CA VAL A 152 -11.68 1.51 2.82
C VAL A 152 -11.43 2.49 1.69
N VAL A 153 -10.29 3.18 1.75
CA VAL A 153 -9.82 3.99 0.65
C VAL A 153 -9.37 3.10 -0.52
N ALA A 154 -9.64 3.53 -1.75
CA ALA A 154 -9.03 2.94 -2.94
C ALA A 154 -7.62 3.52 -3.13
N PHE A 155 -6.67 2.69 -3.55
CA PHE A 155 -5.30 3.14 -3.80
C PHE A 155 -5.10 3.59 -5.25
N GLY A 156 -4.46 4.75 -5.40
CA GLY A 156 -3.89 5.24 -6.65
C GLY A 156 -2.37 5.17 -6.57
N SER A 157 -1.71 6.01 -7.36
CA SER A 157 -0.25 6.14 -7.42
C SER A 157 0.11 7.62 -7.38
N GLY A 158 0.84 8.03 -6.35
CA GLY A 158 1.39 9.38 -6.26
C GLY A 158 2.57 9.58 -7.20
N PHE A 159 3.19 8.49 -7.66
CA PHE A 159 4.27 8.60 -8.63
C PHE A 159 3.78 8.89 -10.06
N ASP A 160 2.49 8.67 -10.35
CA ASP A 160 1.87 9.00 -11.64
C ASP A 160 1.33 10.43 -11.68
N VAL A 161 1.34 11.13 -10.55
CA VAL A 161 0.86 12.52 -10.43
C VAL A 161 1.82 13.49 -11.12
N GLU A 162 1.27 14.32 -12.01
CA GLU A 162 1.97 15.34 -12.78
C GLU A 162 1.62 16.78 -12.37
N VAL A 163 2.48 17.73 -12.75
CA VAL A 163 2.24 19.17 -12.51
C VAL A 163 1.02 19.64 -13.32
N GLY A 164 0.12 20.37 -12.66
CA GLY A 164 -1.15 20.85 -13.22
C GLY A 164 -2.35 19.92 -12.94
N GLU A 165 -2.11 18.71 -12.43
CA GLU A 165 -3.19 17.83 -12.01
C GLU A 165 -3.98 18.42 -10.86
N GLN A 166 -5.29 18.17 -10.89
CA GLN A 166 -6.24 18.63 -9.88
C GLN A 166 -6.49 17.49 -8.90
N LEU A 167 -6.33 17.76 -7.61
CA LEU A 167 -6.44 16.78 -6.53
C LEU A 167 -7.39 17.29 -5.46
N PHE A 168 -7.90 16.36 -4.66
CA PHE A 168 -8.68 16.63 -3.47
C PHE A 168 -7.89 16.30 -2.22
N VAL A 169 -8.00 17.12 -1.19
CA VAL A 169 -7.43 16.87 0.13
C VAL A 169 -8.57 16.68 1.12
N VAL A 170 -8.58 15.55 1.82
CA VAL A 170 -9.64 15.14 2.73
C VAL A 170 -9.07 14.95 4.13
N GLY A 171 -9.61 15.71 5.08
CA GLY A 171 -9.19 15.71 6.48
C GLY A 171 -10.23 15.13 7.45
N ALA A 172 -9.99 15.29 8.76
CA ALA A 172 -10.78 14.69 9.85
C ALA A 172 -12.13 15.38 10.14
N SER A 173 -12.73 16.14 9.22
CA SER A 173 -13.94 16.93 9.50
C SER A 173 -14.84 17.12 8.29
N ASP A 174 -14.91 16.11 7.41
CA ASP A 174 -15.64 16.12 6.14
C ASP A 174 -15.29 17.29 5.20
N ASN A 175 -14.15 17.94 5.45
CA ASN A 175 -13.70 19.07 4.66
C ASN A 175 -12.92 18.55 3.47
N ILE A 176 -13.48 18.73 2.28
CA ILE A 176 -12.86 18.41 1.00
C ILE A 176 -12.31 19.71 0.42
N ILE A 177 -10.99 19.78 0.30
CA ILE A 177 -10.30 20.93 -0.27
C ILE A 177 -9.76 20.56 -1.64
N HIS A 178 -10.18 21.30 -2.64
CA HIS A 178 -9.59 21.25 -3.96
C HIS A 178 -8.19 21.90 -3.96
N SER A 179 -7.25 21.27 -4.66
CA SER A 179 -5.95 21.85 -4.95
C SER A 179 -5.39 21.39 -6.28
N GLU A 180 -4.26 21.99 -6.65
CA GLU A 180 -3.54 21.72 -7.90
C GLU A 180 -2.09 21.41 -7.57
N VAL A 181 -1.51 20.47 -8.30
CA VAL A 181 -0.09 20.14 -8.21
C VAL A 181 0.73 21.24 -8.87
N VAL A 182 1.49 21.98 -8.07
CA VAL A 182 2.35 23.07 -8.58
C VAL A 182 3.77 22.60 -8.85
N GLN A 183 4.20 21.53 -8.19
CA GLN A 183 5.55 21.01 -8.32
C GLN A 183 5.63 19.54 -7.87
N VAL A 184 6.50 18.79 -8.52
CA VAL A 184 7.04 17.52 -8.03
C VAL A 184 8.52 17.74 -7.71
N SER A 185 8.97 17.31 -6.54
CA SER A 185 10.31 17.58 -6.01
C SER A 185 10.91 16.31 -5.41
N TRP A 186 12.24 16.17 -5.44
CA TRP A 186 12.98 15.07 -4.81
C TRP A 186 13.84 15.57 -3.64
N GLY A 187 13.41 16.67 -3.01
CA GLY A 187 14.15 17.36 -1.97
C GLY A 187 15.07 18.46 -2.48
N VAL A 188 15.82 19.06 -1.57
CA VAL A 188 16.76 20.16 -1.86
C VAL A 188 18.21 19.68 -1.97
N ASP A 189 18.48 18.49 -1.45
CA ASP A 189 19.81 17.91 -1.48
C ASP A 189 20.11 17.37 -2.87
N ALA A 190 21.26 17.74 -3.42
CA ALA A 190 21.65 17.27 -4.74
C ALA A 190 21.90 15.76 -4.77
N SER A 191 22.32 15.18 -3.63
CA SER A 191 22.56 13.76 -3.46
C SER A 191 21.59 13.20 -2.43
N VAL A 192 20.82 12.20 -2.82
CA VAL A 192 19.81 11.54 -2.00
C VAL A 192 20.16 10.06 -1.85
N SER A 193 19.82 9.49 -0.70
CA SER A 193 19.98 8.05 -0.46
C SER A 193 19.00 7.26 -1.32
N SER A 194 19.45 6.14 -1.88
CA SER A 194 18.59 5.20 -2.59
C SER A 194 17.56 4.52 -1.70
N ASP A 195 17.81 4.49 -0.39
CA ASP A 195 17.05 3.68 0.56
C ASP A 195 16.02 4.53 1.34
N LYS A 196 15.82 5.78 0.92
CA LYS A 196 14.90 6.73 1.55
C LYS A 196 14.01 7.39 0.50
N PRO A 197 12.67 7.36 0.67
CA PRO A 197 11.77 8.01 -0.27
C PRO A 197 11.97 9.52 -0.31
N SER A 198 12.40 10.03 -1.46
CA SER A 198 12.78 11.44 -1.62
C SER A 198 11.70 12.30 -2.32
N ARG A 199 10.84 11.68 -3.14
CA ARG A 199 9.79 12.40 -3.87
C ARG A 199 8.75 13.01 -2.96
N ARG A 200 8.36 14.24 -3.27
CA ARG A 200 7.25 15.00 -2.68
C ARG A 200 6.45 15.72 -3.75
N ILE A 201 5.13 15.71 -3.59
CA ILE A 201 4.20 16.47 -4.42
C ILE A 201 3.86 17.74 -3.65
N ILE A 202 3.93 18.89 -4.32
CA ILE A 202 3.61 20.19 -3.72
C ILE A 202 2.30 20.70 -4.30
N LEU A 203 1.35 20.99 -3.43
CA LEU A 203 0.04 21.51 -3.79
C LEU A 203 -0.03 23.03 -3.62
N SER A 204 -0.78 23.72 -4.49
CA SER A 204 -0.95 25.19 -4.48
C SER A 204 -1.64 25.73 -3.24
N THR A 205 -2.41 24.89 -2.53
CA THR A 205 -3.18 25.33 -1.37
C THR A 205 -2.30 25.50 -0.14
N SER A 206 -2.65 26.47 0.71
CA SER A 206 -2.15 26.60 2.08
C SER A 206 -3.27 26.42 3.11
N ALA A 207 -4.50 26.16 2.65
CA ALA A 207 -5.68 26.05 3.50
C ALA A 207 -5.67 24.76 4.34
N VAL A 208 -4.86 23.78 3.96
CA VAL A 208 -4.72 22.51 4.67
C VAL A 208 -3.43 22.52 5.47
N SER A 209 -3.54 22.60 6.79
CA SER A 209 -2.44 22.29 7.73
C SER A 209 -2.65 20.96 8.46
N GLN A 210 -3.58 20.13 7.99
CA GLN A 210 -3.89 18.83 8.59
C GLN A 210 -2.88 17.81 8.09
N VAL A 211 -1.75 17.71 8.79
CA VAL A 211 -0.81 16.60 8.63
C VAL A 211 -1.60 15.29 8.80
N GLY A 212 -1.34 14.32 7.94
CA GLY A 212 -2.09 13.06 7.91
C GLY A 212 -3.36 13.08 7.05
N ALA A 213 -3.78 14.22 6.52
CA ALA A 213 -4.92 14.28 5.58
C ALA A 213 -4.60 13.51 4.29
N GLY A 214 -5.59 12.77 3.78
CA GLY A 214 -5.44 12.01 2.54
C GLY A 214 -5.57 12.92 1.31
N VAL A 215 -4.78 12.62 0.28
CA VAL A 215 -4.81 13.33 -1.00
C VAL A 215 -5.27 12.36 -2.08
N PHE A 216 -6.32 12.73 -2.81
CA PHE A 216 -7.04 11.87 -3.73
C PHE A 216 -7.06 12.47 -5.14
N ASP A 217 -6.96 11.60 -6.14
CA ASP A 217 -7.21 11.99 -7.53
C ASP A 217 -8.71 12.23 -7.79
N LEU A 218 -9.04 12.70 -9.00
CA LEU A 218 -10.42 12.93 -9.39
C LEU A 218 -11.26 11.64 -9.45
N SER A 219 -10.62 10.45 -9.46
CA SER A 219 -11.29 9.15 -9.43
C SER A 219 -11.45 8.61 -8.01
N SER A 220 -11.26 9.45 -7.00
CA SER A 220 -11.35 9.09 -5.57
C SER A 220 -10.31 8.07 -5.09
N LYS A 221 -9.17 7.98 -5.78
CA LYS A 221 -8.06 7.11 -5.36
C LYS A 221 -7.03 7.88 -4.57
N LEU A 222 -6.60 7.33 -3.44
CA LEU A 222 -5.56 7.89 -2.58
C LEU A 222 -4.23 7.88 -3.33
N VAL A 223 -3.65 9.06 -3.56
CA VAL A 223 -2.34 9.24 -4.22
C VAL A 223 -1.25 9.68 -3.25
N GLY A 224 -1.62 10.17 -2.05
CA GLY A 224 -0.65 10.54 -1.04
C GLY A 224 -1.25 11.01 0.26
N ILE A 225 -0.38 11.40 1.20
CA ILE A 225 -0.75 11.90 2.51
C ILE A 225 -0.03 13.22 2.79
N VAL A 226 -0.75 14.19 3.36
CA VAL A 226 -0.19 15.51 3.68
C VAL A 226 0.85 15.37 4.78
N GLU A 227 2.10 15.67 4.46
CA GLU A 227 3.25 15.61 5.38
C GLU A 227 3.41 16.93 6.15
N GLY A 228 3.04 18.06 5.54
CA GLY A 228 3.08 19.37 6.20
C GLY A 228 3.02 20.54 5.23
N VAL A 229 3.23 21.74 5.76
CA VAL A 229 3.22 22.99 4.99
C VAL A 229 4.65 23.46 4.76
N THR A 230 4.96 23.77 3.51
CA THR A 230 6.24 24.32 3.05
C THR A 230 6.06 25.77 2.58
N PRO A 231 7.14 26.55 2.41
CA PRO A 231 7.04 27.90 1.85
C PRO A 231 6.40 27.96 0.45
N THR A 232 6.42 26.84 -0.28
CA THR A 232 5.93 26.72 -1.67
C THR A 232 4.54 26.10 -1.77
N GLY A 233 3.94 25.66 -0.67
CA GLY A 233 2.64 24.97 -0.67
C GLY A 233 2.56 23.84 0.34
N VAL A 234 1.57 22.96 0.21
CA VAL A 234 1.44 21.75 1.04
C VAL A 234 2.29 20.62 0.46
N SER A 235 3.18 20.03 1.28
CA SER A 235 3.96 18.84 0.94
C SER A 235 3.13 17.59 1.15
N VAL A 236 3.15 16.72 0.15
CA VAL A 236 2.46 15.44 0.13
C VAL A 236 3.48 14.34 -0.10
N LEU A 237 3.48 13.35 0.80
CA LEU A 237 4.20 12.10 0.64
C LEU A 237 3.39 11.17 -0.27
N PRO A 238 3.95 10.68 -1.39
CA PRO A 238 3.27 9.71 -2.25
C PRO A 238 2.88 8.44 -1.50
N ILE A 239 1.68 7.92 -1.80
CA ILE A 239 1.15 6.74 -1.11
C ILE A 239 2.00 5.50 -1.36
N ASP A 240 2.63 5.39 -2.53
CA ASP A 240 3.49 4.28 -2.94
C ASP A 240 4.63 4.05 -1.94
N SER A 241 5.23 5.14 -1.44
CA SER A 241 6.30 5.10 -0.44
C SER A 241 5.85 4.51 0.90
N VAL A 242 4.60 4.77 1.27
CA VAL A 242 3.97 4.28 2.50
C VAL A 242 3.54 2.82 2.34
N LEU A 243 2.92 2.48 1.20
CA LEU A 243 2.42 1.13 0.91
C LEU A 243 3.53 0.09 0.85
N ALA A 244 4.73 0.45 0.40
CA ALA A 244 5.87 -0.46 0.41
C ALA A 244 6.17 -1.00 1.82
N GLY A 245 6.19 -0.12 2.83
CA GLY A 245 6.40 -0.51 4.23
C GLY A 245 5.19 -1.18 4.85
N PHE A 246 3.98 -0.72 4.51
CA PHE A 246 2.76 -1.37 5.00
C PHE A 246 2.66 -2.83 4.52
N ASN A 247 3.02 -3.09 3.27
CA ASN A 247 3.00 -4.44 2.71
C ASN A 247 3.99 -5.39 3.40
N SER A 248 5.17 -4.91 3.80
CA SER A 248 6.11 -5.73 4.58
C SER A 248 5.62 -5.94 6.01
N LEU A 249 5.08 -4.90 6.65
CA LEU A 249 4.44 -5.02 7.97
C LEU A 249 3.35 -6.11 7.97
N LEU A 250 2.46 -6.12 6.98
CA LEU A 250 1.39 -7.12 6.88
C LEU A 250 1.89 -8.56 6.65
N LYS A 251 3.07 -8.73 6.03
CA LYS A 251 3.61 -10.05 5.68
C LYS A 251 4.53 -10.61 6.76
N ASN A 252 5.35 -9.75 7.35
CA ASN A 252 6.49 -10.12 8.17
C ASN A 252 6.41 -9.58 9.60
N ASP A 253 5.35 -8.83 9.94
CA ASP A 253 5.19 -8.10 11.21
C ASP A 253 6.31 -7.07 11.49
N GLU A 254 7.10 -6.71 10.48
CA GLU A 254 8.19 -5.73 10.55
C GLU A 254 8.29 -4.90 9.26
N PHE A 255 8.73 -3.64 9.39
CA PHE A 255 9.00 -2.78 8.23
C PHE A 255 10.32 -3.16 7.59
N SER A 256 10.25 -3.60 6.34
CA SER A 256 11.39 -4.05 5.56
C SER A 256 11.24 -3.63 4.10
N ARG A 257 12.35 -3.20 3.47
CA ARG A 257 12.40 -2.70 2.08
C ARG A 257 13.73 -3.10 1.45
N ALA A 258 13.75 -3.24 0.13
CA ALA A 258 15.00 -3.47 -0.57
C ALA A 258 15.94 -2.26 -0.40
N SER A 259 17.18 -2.53 0.00
CA SER A 259 18.23 -1.52 0.15
C SER A 259 19.35 -1.75 -0.86
N LEU A 260 19.83 -0.67 -1.49
CA LEU A 260 21.04 -0.68 -2.31
C LEU A 260 22.23 -0.07 -1.58
N GLY A 261 21.99 0.91 -0.70
CA GLY A 261 23.00 1.60 0.11
C GLY A 261 23.93 2.47 -0.71
N VAL A 262 23.35 3.35 -1.52
CA VAL A 262 24.06 4.38 -2.27
C VAL A 262 23.48 5.77 -2.05
N ASN A 263 24.31 6.78 -2.23
CA ASN A 263 23.89 8.17 -2.30
C ASN A 263 24.14 8.69 -3.72
N ALA A 264 23.07 9.15 -4.37
CA ALA A 264 23.09 9.43 -5.79
C ALA A 264 22.47 10.79 -6.11
N VAL A 265 22.96 11.41 -7.18
CA VAL A 265 22.38 12.59 -7.81
C VAL A 265 21.48 12.12 -8.95
N ASN A 266 20.19 12.46 -8.90
CA ASN A 266 19.30 12.20 -10.02
C ASN A 266 19.64 13.17 -11.18
N LEU A 267 20.14 12.62 -12.28
CA LEU A 267 20.61 13.40 -13.43
C LEU A 267 19.46 14.04 -14.21
N SER A 268 18.24 13.51 -14.10
CA SER A 268 17.07 14.05 -14.80
C SER A 268 16.47 15.29 -14.14
N THR A 269 16.73 15.51 -12.87
CA THR A 269 16.11 16.61 -12.09
C THR A 269 17.15 17.58 -11.51
N SER A 270 18.44 17.23 -11.56
CA SER A 270 19.54 18.04 -11.04
C SER A 270 20.24 18.85 -12.12
N LEU A 271 20.72 20.04 -11.76
CA LEU A 271 21.60 20.87 -12.60
C LEU A 271 23.09 20.52 -12.46
N VAL A 272 23.43 19.62 -11.54
CA VAL A 272 24.81 19.12 -11.34
C VAL A 272 25.46 18.56 -12.61
N PRO A 273 24.78 17.84 -13.53
CA PRO A 273 25.42 17.29 -14.71
C PRO A 273 26.02 18.36 -15.62
N ASP A 274 25.29 19.47 -15.81
CA ASP A 274 25.74 20.62 -16.62
C ASP A 274 26.99 21.27 -16.02
N VAL A 275 27.07 21.34 -14.70
CA VAL A 275 28.21 21.91 -13.97
C VAL A 275 29.44 20.99 -14.03
N LEU A 276 29.23 19.68 -13.99
CA LEU A 276 30.29 18.67 -14.02
C LEU A 276 30.69 18.24 -15.45
N GLY A 277 29.98 18.70 -16.48
CA GLY A 277 30.24 18.34 -17.87
C GLY A 277 29.91 16.88 -18.19
N ILE A 278 28.94 16.29 -17.49
CA ILE A 278 28.49 14.92 -17.73
C ILE A 278 27.54 14.92 -18.94
N PRO A 279 27.83 14.18 -20.02
CA PRO A 279 27.05 14.25 -21.26
C PRO A 279 25.69 13.52 -21.21
N ARG A 280 25.30 13.01 -20.04
CA ARG A 280 24.11 12.19 -19.82
C ARG A 280 23.06 12.96 -19.01
N SER A 281 21.79 12.86 -19.42
CA SER A 281 20.65 13.61 -18.84
C SER A 281 19.71 12.76 -17.98
N TYR A 282 20.05 11.49 -17.72
CA TYR A 282 19.23 10.56 -16.95
C TYR A 282 20.10 9.53 -16.25
N GLY A 283 19.52 8.86 -15.25
CA GLY A 283 20.21 7.94 -14.36
C GLY A 283 20.53 8.56 -13.00
N ALA A 284 21.13 7.75 -12.14
CA ALA A 284 21.52 8.10 -10.78
C ALA A 284 23.05 8.07 -10.65
N LEU A 285 23.67 9.23 -10.58
CA LEU A 285 25.12 9.37 -10.45
C LEU A 285 25.56 9.19 -9.01
N LEU A 286 26.40 8.21 -8.76
CA LEU A 286 27.01 7.96 -7.45
C LEU A 286 28.07 9.02 -7.16
N TYR A 287 27.77 9.99 -6.31
CA TYR A 287 28.62 11.16 -6.09
C TYR A 287 28.75 11.55 -4.61
N GLY A 288 29.80 12.30 -4.28
CA GLY A 288 30.06 12.78 -2.92
C GLY A 288 30.81 11.79 -2.04
N ALA A 289 30.95 12.16 -0.76
CA ALA A 289 31.48 11.26 0.26
C ALA A 289 30.35 10.34 0.74
N GLY A 290 30.58 9.03 0.77
CA GLY A 290 29.52 8.05 1.07
C GLY A 290 28.60 7.74 -0.12
N ALA A 291 29.04 8.01 -1.37
CA ALA A 291 28.32 7.64 -2.58
C ALA A 291 27.94 6.16 -2.62
N VAL A 292 28.83 5.31 -2.08
CA VAL A 292 28.59 3.90 -1.82
C VAL A 292 28.84 3.68 -0.34
N GLU A 293 27.84 3.16 0.37
CA GLU A 293 27.91 2.94 1.81
C GLU A 293 28.75 1.71 2.13
N PHE A 294 29.54 1.76 3.21
CA PHE A 294 30.41 0.63 3.55
C PHE A 294 29.58 -0.56 4.04
N GLY A 295 29.78 -1.72 3.40
CA GLY A 295 29.04 -2.95 3.71
C GLY A 295 27.61 -2.98 3.16
N SER A 296 27.28 -2.09 2.21
CA SER A 296 26.00 -2.16 1.49
C SER A 296 26.04 -3.17 0.33
N ALA A 297 24.84 -3.52 -0.16
CA ALA A 297 24.66 -4.31 -1.38
C ALA A 297 25.47 -3.75 -2.57
N ALA A 298 25.48 -2.43 -2.73
CA ALA A 298 26.26 -1.77 -3.76
C ALA A 298 27.78 -1.94 -3.58
N ALA A 299 28.29 -1.85 -2.35
CA ALA A 299 29.70 -2.06 -2.07
C ALA A 299 30.12 -3.50 -2.38
N ASP A 300 29.30 -4.47 -1.97
CA ASP A 300 29.56 -5.90 -2.18
C ASP A 300 29.51 -6.27 -3.67
N ALA A 301 28.65 -5.61 -4.45
CA ALA A 301 28.60 -5.74 -5.91
C ALA A 301 29.71 -4.98 -6.65
N GLY A 302 30.53 -4.19 -5.95
CA GLY A 302 31.64 -3.46 -6.55
C GLY A 302 31.23 -2.21 -7.32
N LEU A 303 30.11 -1.58 -6.96
CA LEU A 303 29.78 -0.23 -7.39
C LEU A 303 30.79 0.77 -6.80
N LEU A 304 31.09 1.81 -7.57
CA LEU A 304 32.10 2.80 -7.26
C LEU A 304 31.52 4.20 -7.39
N ARG A 305 32.09 5.13 -6.62
CA ARG A 305 31.84 6.56 -6.83
C ARG A 305 32.20 6.93 -8.28
N GLY A 306 31.30 7.64 -8.94
CA GLY A 306 31.43 8.04 -10.34
C GLY A 306 30.59 7.19 -11.29
N ASP A 307 30.15 6.01 -10.87
CA ASP A 307 29.22 5.21 -11.65
C ASP A 307 27.88 5.95 -11.82
N ILE A 308 27.23 5.75 -12.96
CA ILE A 308 25.88 6.22 -13.20
C ILE A 308 24.98 4.99 -13.35
N ILE A 309 24.04 4.79 -12.43
CA ILE A 309 23.05 3.71 -12.55
C ILE A 309 21.97 4.15 -13.53
N LEU A 310 21.72 3.34 -14.55
CA LEU A 310 20.85 3.67 -15.67
C LEU A 310 19.50 2.96 -15.56
N SER A 311 19.51 1.70 -15.15
CA SER A 311 18.30 0.89 -14.97
C SER A 311 18.52 -0.24 -13.96
N ILE A 312 17.40 -0.76 -13.45
CA ILE A 312 17.32 -1.99 -12.64
C ILE A 312 16.44 -2.98 -13.41
N ASP A 313 16.95 -4.16 -13.77
CA ASP A 313 16.25 -5.17 -14.58
C ASP A 313 15.59 -4.58 -15.84
N HIS A 314 16.34 -3.73 -16.55
CA HIS A 314 15.90 -3.00 -17.75
C HIS A 314 14.81 -1.93 -17.52
N ASN A 315 14.46 -1.62 -16.27
CA ASN A 315 13.60 -0.49 -15.95
C ASN A 315 14.42 0.78 -15.74
N ASP A 316 14.30 1.72 -16.68
CA ASP A 316 15.09 2.96 -16.68
C ASP A 316 14.82 3.84 -15.46
N ILE A 317 15.89 4.48 -15.00
CA ILE A 317 15.90 5.57 -14.02
C ILE A 317 15.88 6.89 -14.77
N ASN A 318 14.83 7.68 -14.58
CA ASN A 318 14.59 8.89 -15.36
C ASN A 318 13.82 9.96 -14.55
N ALA A 319 13.34 11.00 -15.24
CA ALA A 319 12.60 12.11 -14.62
C ALA A 319 11.28 11.66 -13.96
N SER A 320 10.67 10.59 -14.46
CA SER A 320 9.36 10.10 -14.00
C SER A 320 9.47 9.08 -12.86
N ARG A 321 10.57 8.31 -12.83
CA ARG A 321 10.87 7.30 -11.81
C ARG A 321 12.36 7.35 -11.43
N SER A 322 12.64 7.81 -10.21
CA SER A 322 13.99 7.87 -9.65
C SER A 322 14.48 6.51 -9.14
N LEU A 323 15.76 6.43 -8.74
CA LEU A 323 16.38 5.20 -8.23
C LEU A 323 15.67 4.65 -6.97
N ASP A 324 15.40 5.52 -6.00
CA ASP A 324 14.70 5.17 -4.75
C ASP A 324 13.28 4.68 -5.02
N GLU A 325 12.58 5.30 -5.99
CA GLU A 325 11.25 4.85 -6.40
C GLU A 325 11.28 3.48 -7.09
N ARG A 326 12.29 3.21 -7.93
CA ARG A 326 12.48 1.92 -8.59
C ARG A 326 12.77 0.79 -7.61
N LEU A 327 13.49 1.07 -6.52
CA LEU A 327 13.80 0.06 -5.51
C LEU A 327 12.56 -0.44 -4.77
N LEU A 328 11.46 0.33 -4.75
CA LEU A 328 10.19 -0.10 -4.14
C LEU A 328 9.50 -1.23 -4.91
N ASP A 329 9.87 -1.47 -6.16
CA ASP A 329 9.34 -2.57 -6.98
C ASP A 329 9.92 -3.94 -6.55
N TYR A 330 10.97 -3.94 -5.72
CA TYR A 330 11.73 -5.14 -5.33
C TYR A 330 11.54 -5.47 -3.84
N GLN A 331 11.93 -6.68 -3.46
CA GLN A 331 11.96 -7.14 -2.09
C GLN A 331 13.42 -7.23 -1.59
N PRO A 332 13.63 -7.18 -0.26
CA PRO A 332 14.93 -7.50 0.31
C PRO A 332 15.43 -8.85 -0.19
N LEU A 333 16.75 -8.95 -0.42
CA LEU A 333 17.44 -10.14 -0.92
C LEU A 333 17.13 -10.52 -2.38
N ASP A 334 16.34 -9.75 -3.12
CA ASP A 334 16.18 -9.95 -4.57
C ASP A 334 17.54 -9.78 -5.27
N GLU A 335 17.80 -10.64 -6.25
CA GLU A 335 18.93 -10.50 -7.17
C GLU A 335 18.48 -9.71 -8.39
N VAL A 336 19.09 -8.54 -8.61
CA VAL A 336 18.78 -7.64 -9.72
C VAL A 336 20.01 -7.37 -10.56
N VAL A 337 19.81 -7.02 -11.83
CA VAL A 337 20.87 -6.56 -12.72
C VAL A 337 20.77 -5.05 -12.90
N LEU A 338 21.80 -4.35 -12.46
CA LEU A 338 21.97 -2.94 -12.72
C LEU A 338 22.69 -2.74 -14.06
N MET A 339 22.12 -1.93 -14.95
CA MET A 339 22.90 -1.35 -16.02
C MET A 339 23.55 -0.07 -15.50
N ILE A 340 24.87 0.01 -15.53
CA ILE A 340 25.62 1.20 -15.13
C ILE A 340 26.45 1.75 -16.29
N GLU A 341 26.78 3.04 -16.24
CA GLU A 341 27.86 3.62 -17.00
C GLU A 341 29.07 3.86 -16.10
N ARG A 342 30.23 3.34 -16.48
CA ARG A 342 31.52 3.56 -15.81
C ARG A 342 32.56 3.92 -16.85
N ASP A 343 33.21 5.07 -16.68
CA ASP A 343 34.22 5.59 -17.62
C ASP A 343 33.72 5.68 -19.09
N GLY A 344 32.41 5.88 -19.27
CA GLY A 344 31.76 5.98 -20.58
C GLY A 344 31.38 4.64 -21.23
N GLU A 345 31.59 3.51 -20.55
CA GLU A 345 31.16 2.19 -21.00
C GLU A 345 29.96 1.71 -20.17
N GLU A 346 28.99 1.08 -20.85
CA GLU A 346 27.84 0.44 -20.19
C GLU A 346 28.21 -0.97 -19.71
N ILE A 347 27.92 -1.26 -18.44
CA ILE A 347 28.29 -2.50 -17.76
C ILE A 347 27.07 -3.02 -17.00
N GLU A 348 26.81 -4.31 -17.12
CA GLU A 348 25.83 -5.00 -16.26
C GLU A 348 26.50 -5.46 -14.97
N VAL A 349 25.90 -5.12 -13.83
CA VAL A 349 26.35 -5.50 -12.49
C VAL A 349 25.20 -6.21 -11.79
N ALA A 350 25.39 -7.48 -11.47
CA ALA A 350 24.45 -8.22 -10.63
C ALA A 350 24.62 -7.79 -9.17
N VAL A 351 23.51 -7.51 -8.50
CA VAL A 351 23.46 -7.07 -7.10
C VAL A 351 22.40 -7.87 -6.37
N THR A 352 22.74 -8.38 -5.19
CA THR A 352 21.74 -8.88 -4.24
C THR A 352 21.36 -7.72 -3.32
N LEU A 353 20.10 -7.31 -3.32
CA LEU A 353 19.63 -6.19 -2.52
C LEU A 353 19.67 -6.52 -1.02
N GLY A 354 19.96 -5.51 -0.21
CA GLY A 354 19.93 -5.58 1.25
C GLY A 354 18.52 -5.42 1.83
N GLU A 355 18.46 -5.27 3.14
CA GLU A 355 17.27 -5.05 3.96
C GLU A 355 17.38 -3.76 4.78
#